data_AF-A0A5E4XFK5-F1
#
_entry.id   AF-A0A5E4XFK5-F1
#
_cell.length_a   1.000
_cell.length_b   1.000
_cell.length_c   1.000
_cell.angle_alpha   90.00
_cell.angle_beta   90.00
_cell.angle_gamma   90.00
#
_symmetry.space_group_name_H-M   'P 1'
#
loop_
_entity.id
_entity.type
_entity.pdbx_description
1 polymer ?
#
loop_
_entity_poly.entity_id
_entity_poly.type
_entity_poly.pdbx_seq_one_letter_code
_entity_poly.pdbx_strand_id
1 'polypeptide(L)' 'MQREAVTSPARIVRTSDGDVLDAIVFAHYGHVVGAVEIVLEANRHLAGMSVVLPAGIEISLPPLPQRNKPVVRLWGDAQ' A
#
# COMPACT_ATOMS: atom_id res chain seq x y z
N MET A 1 6.37 27.60 -1.34
CA MET A 1 6.81 27.03 -0.04
C MET A 1 6.32 25.59 0.03
N GLN A 2 7.17 24.69 0.52
CA GLN A 2 7.31 23.29 0.11
C GLN A 2 6.05 22.44 0.36
N ARG A 3 5.51 21.82 -0.70
CA ARG A 3 4.56 20.71 -0.57
C ARG A 3 5.42 19.48 -0.30
N GLU A 4 5.75 19.24 0.96
CA GLU A 4 6.46 18.03 1.36
C GLU A 4 5.62 16.84 0.90
N ALA A 5 6.19 16.01 0.02
CA ALA A 5 5.56 14.79 -0.44
C ALA A 5 5.34 13.91 0.80
N VAL A 6 4.12 13.94 1.34
CA VAL A 6 3.74 13.10 2.47
C VAL A 6 3.95 11.67 1.99
N THR A 7 4.96 10.99 2.52
CA THR A 7 5.34 9.64 2.12
C THR A 7 4.96 8.75 3.29
N SER A 8 4.30 7.61 3.02
CA SER A 8 3.95 6.68 4.10
C SER A 8 5.22 6.17 4.78
N PRO A 9 5.21 5.92 6.11
CA PRO A 9 6.38 5.38 6.79
C PRO A 9 6.64 3.93 6.34
N ALA A 10 7.91 3.56 6.27
CA ALA A 10 8.33 2.18 6.07
C ALA A 10 7.84 1.33 7.24
N ARG A 11 7.32 0.13 6.96
CA ARG A 11 6.83 -0.78 7.99
C ARG A 11 7.17 -2.22 7.62
N ILE A 12 7.53 -3.03 8.60
CA ILE A 12 7.62 -4.48 8.41
C ILE A 12 6.43 -5.10 9.11
N VAL A 13 5.72 -5.98 8.40
CA VAL A 13 4.59 -6.72 8.95
C VAL A 13 4.84 -8.20 8.81
N ARG A 14 4.36 -8.98 9.78
CA ARG A 14 4.40 -10.43 9.72
C ARG A 14 3.01 -10.94 9.37
N THR A 15 2.92 -11.76 8.33
CA THR A 15 1.66 -12.40 7.92
C THR A 15 1.18 -13.38 8.98
N SER A 16 -0.13 -13.53 9.07
CA SER A 16 -0.83 -14.59 9.79
C SER A 16 -1.49 -15.55 8.79
N ASP A 17 -2.06 -16.63 9.29
CA ASP A 17 -2.73 -17.61 8.44
C ASP A 17 -3.95 -16.96 7.77
N GLY A 18 -4.04 -17.03 6.44
CA GLY A 18 -5.13 -16.41 5.69
C GLY A 18 -4.88 -14.96 5.26
N ASP A 19 -3.73 -14.36 5.58
CA ASP A 19 -3.42 -13.00 5.16
C ASP A 19 -3.20 -12.90 3.63
N VAL A 20 -3.58 -11.77 3.05
CA VAL A 20 -3.45 -11.50 1.61
C VAL A 20 -2.63 -10.23 1.43
N LEU A 21 -1.66 -10.26 0.51
CA LEU A 21 -0.80 -9.11 0.22
C LEU A 21 -1.61 -7.85 -0.09
N ASP A 22 -2.62 -7.96 -0.96
CA ASP A 22 -3.48 -6.85 -1.38
C ASP A 22 -4.21 -6.20 -0.18
N ALA A 23 -4.69 -7.02 0.77
CA ALA A 23 -5.35 -6.54 1.99
C ALA A 23 -4.39 -5.80 2.92
N ILE A 24 -3.17 -6.31 3.09
CA ILE A 24 -2.11 -5.69 3.90
C ILE A 24 -1.70 -4.34 3.29
N VAL A 25 -1.48 -4.32 1.97
CA VAL A 25 -1.12 -3.11 1.22
C VAL A 25 -2.26 -2.09 1.30
N PHE A 26 -3.52 -2.52 1.14
CA PHE A 26 -4.68 -1.67 1.30
C PHE A 26 -4.79 -1.10 2.73
N ALA A 27 -4.58 -1.92 3.76
CA ALA A 27 -4.67 -1.49 5.15
C ALA A 27 -3.59 -0.47 5.53
N HIS A 28 -2.38 -0.56 4.95
CA HIS A 28 -1.27 0.35 5.26
C HIS A 28 -1.30 1.64 4.42
N TYR A 29 -1.55 1.54 3.11
CA TYR A 29 -1.50 2.69 2.19
C TYR A 29 -2.88 3.24 1.78
N GLY A 30 -3.97 2.54 2.07
CA GLY A 30 -5.33 2.91 1.65
C GLY A 30 -5.61 2.73 0.15
N HIS A 31 -4.68 2.10 -0.59
CA HIS A 31 -4.79 1.81 -2.01
C HIS A 31 -3.80 0.69 -2.40
N VAL A 32 -4.13 -0.03 -3.46
CA VAL A 32 -3.35 -1.18 -3.96
C VAL A 32 -2.74 -0.95 -5.33
N VAL A 33 -3.39 -0.14 -6.17
CA VAL A 33 -2.93 0.21 -7.53
C VAL A 33 -1.61 0.96 -7.46
N GLY A 34 -0.55 0.44 -8.09
CA GLY A 34 0.81 1.00 -8.02
C GLY A 34 1.58 0.61 -6.75
N ALA A 35 0.88 0.41 -5.64
CA ALA A 35 1.47 0.05 -4.35
C ALA A 35 1.94 -1.42 -4.32
N VAL A 36 1.10 -2.33 -4.82
CA VAL A 36 1.42 -3.77 -4.86
C VAL A 36 2.65 -4.05 -5.72
N GLU A 37 2.82 -3.34 -6.83
CA GLU A 37 4.00 -3.49 -7.71
C GLU A 37 5.30 -3.11 -6.99
N ILE A 38 5.30 -1.99 -6.26
CA ILE A 38 6.47 -1.52 -5.51
C ILE A 38 6.77 -2.46 -4.33
N VAL A 39 5.73 -2.93 -3.64
CA VAL A 39 5.88 -3.90 -2.55
C VAL A 39 6.40 -5.23 -3.11
N LEU A 40 5.91 -5.72 -4.24
CA LEU A 40 6.39 -6.95 -4.87
C LEU A 40 7.85 -6.81 -5.36
N GLU A 41 8.25 -5.65 -5.85
CA GLU A 41 9.63 -5.38 -6.24
C GLU A 41 10.57 -5.44 -5.02
N ALA A 42 10.15 -4.84 -3.90
CA ALA A 42 10.86 -4.92 -2.63
C ALA A 42 10.82 -6.34 -2.01
N ASN A 43 9.79 -7.14 -2.31
CA ASN A 43 9.57 -8.49 -1.77
C ASN A 43 9.43 -9.52 -2.90
N ARG A 44 10.47 -9.66 -3.73
CA ARG A 44 10.47 -10.61 -4.87
C ARG A 44 10.17 -12.07 -4.49
N HIS A 45 10.48 -12.47 -3.26
CA HIS A 45 10.14 -13.80 -2.75
C HIS A 45 8.61 -14.08 -2.68
N LEU A 46 7.77 -13.05 -2.62
CA LEU A 46 6.30 -13.19 -2.56
C LEU A 46 5.69 -13.38 -3.95
N ALA A 47 6.37 -12.97 -5.02
CA ALA A 47 5.83 -12.96 -6.38
C ALA A 47 5.47 -14.35 -6.92
N GLY A 48 6.05 -15.41 -6.36
CA GLY A 48 5.73 -16.81 -6.69
C GLY A 48 4.85 -17.51 -5.65
N MET A 49 4.41 -16.82 -4.60
CA MET A 49 3.57 -17.40 -3.55
C MET A 49 2.10 -17.40 -3.96
N SER A 50 1.31 -18.20 -3.23
CA SER A 50 -0.14 -18.21 -3.37
C SER A 50 -0.75 -16.84 -3.02
N VAL A 51 -1.97 -16.58 -3.52
CA VAL A 51 -2.71 -15.35 -3.21
C VAL A 51 -2.95 -15.19 -1.71
N VAL A 52 -3.03 -16.31 -0.98
CA VAL A 52 -3.08 -16.37 0.47
C VAL A 52 -1.67 -16.68 0.97
N LEU A 53 -1.13 -15.76 1.76
CA LEU A 53 0.19 -15.88 2.34
C LEU A 53 0.15 -16.81 3.55
N PRO A 54 1.13 -17.72 3.69
CA PRO A 54 1.26 -18.51 4.90
C PRO A 54 1.62 -17.62 6.10
N ALA A 55 1.26 -18.06 7.30
CA ALA A 55 1.65 -17.37 8.53
C ALA A 55 3.18 -17.32 8.71
N GLY A 56 3.68 -16.23 9.27
CA GLY A 56 5.09 -16.10 9.67
C GLY A 56 6.02 -15.55 8.60
N ILE A 57 5.50 -15.03 7.48
CA ILE A 57 6.29 -14.35 6.45
C ILE A 57 6.44 -12.87 6.83
N GLU A 58 7.67 -12.36 6.81
CA GLU A 58 7.93 -10.92 6.91
C GLU A 58 7.76 -10.26 5.54
N ILE A 59 6.88 -9.25 5.48
CA ILE A 59 6.68 -8.39 4.33
C ILE A 59 7.22 -7.01 4.68
N SER A 60 8.15 -6.53 3.86
CA SER A 60 8.63 -5.16 3.93
C SER A 60 7.70 -4.23 3.15
N LEU A 61 7.05 -3.30 3.81
CA LEU A 61 6.20 -2.28 3.21
C LEU A 61 7.04 -0.99 3.06
N PRO A 62 7.64 -0.73 1.88
CA PRO A 62 8.47 0.46 1.66
C PRO A 62 7.65 1.75 1.71
N PRO A 63 8.28 2.90 1.96
CA PRO A 63 7.58 4.18 1.96
C PRO A 63 7.10 4.51 0.54
N LEU A 64 5.78 4.68 0.37
CA LEU A 64 5.18 5.01 -0.92
C LEU A 64 4.83 6.49 -0.99
N PRO A 65 5.03 7.14 -2.16
CA PRO A 65 4.60 8.50 -2.37
C PRO A 65 3.07 8.54 -2.28
N GLN A 66 2.52 9.31 -1.33
CA GLN A 66 1.08 9.37 -1.15
C GLN A 66 0.46 10.01 -2.40
N ARG A 67 -0.31 9.21 -3.15
CA ARG A 67 -1.06 9.73 -4.28
C ARG A 67 -2.12 10.66 -3.74
N ASN A 68 -1.94 11.97 -3.94
CA ASN A 68 -2.99 12.95 -3.72
C ASN A 68 -4.17 12.58 -4.63
N LYS A 69 -5.15 11.87 -4.09
CA LYS A 69 -6.44 11.71 -4.76
C LYS A 69 -7.02 13.12 -4.84
N PRO A 70 -7.25 13.69 -6.04
CA PRO A 70 -7.92 14.96 -6.12
C PRO A 70 -9.28 14.80 -5.47
N VAL A 71 -9.52 15.53 -4.37
CA VAL A 71 -10.87 15.66 -3.80
C VAL A 71 -11.68 16.39 -4.84
N VAL A 72 -12.42 15.64 -5.65
CA VAL A 72 -13.46 16.20 -6.51
C VAL A 72 -14.55 16.72 -5.57
N ARG A 73 -14.66 18.04 -5.47
CA ARG A 73 -15.83 18.69 -4.89
C ARG A 73 -16.92 18.63 -5.95
N LEU A 74 -17.90 17.75 -5.75
CA LEU A 74 -18.91 17.47 -6.77
C LEU A 74 -20.03 18.54 -6.83
N TRP A 75 -20.02 19.52 -5.93
CA TRP A 75 -21.05 20.57 -5.81
C TRP A 75 -20.34 21.90 -5.54
N GLY A 76 -20.14 22.70 -6.58
CA GLY A 76 -19.95 24.14 -6.44
C GLY A 76 -21.34 24.74 -6.44
N ASP A 77 -21.82 25.14 -5.26
CA ASP A 77 -23.04 25.93 -5.17
C ASP A 77 -22.79 27.24 -5.92
N ALA A 78 -23.52 27.43 -7.02
CA ALA A 78 -23.57 28.67 -7.75
C ALA A 78 -24.62 29.55 -7.08
N GLN A 79 -24.22 30.35 -6.10
CA GLN A 79 -24.95 31.56 -5.69
C GLN A 79 -24.00 32.65 -5.22
#